data_AF-A0A941NT57-F1
#
_entry.id   AF-A0A941NT57-F1
#
_cell.length_a   1.000
_cell.length_b   1.000
_cell.length_c   1.000
_cell.angle_alpha   90.00
_cell.angle_beta   90.00
_cell.angle_gamma   90.00
#
_symmetry.space_group_name_H-M   'P 1'
#
loop_
_entity.id
_entity.type
_entity.pdbx_description
1 polymer ?
#
loop_
_entity_poly.entity_id
_entity_poly.type
_entity_poly.pdbx_seq_one_letter_code
_entity_poly.pdbx_strand_id
1 'polypeptide(L)'
;MIGPRTRERRLSYSDPAFKLGESDKQFVPQFLQRRNSITLKPQFNNELIAESIDSKHYLSEQQREQYRITCHNGIYKDTSGKAMDGAFVYVLFPDDRLYAVSIHARIHHSHLSSGLSLKGAGIHYYQKGRLITVSNESGHYKPTLNEMRDALLWFYQQNLNQPFVFEDHSAQDKLRQFNGIRFFEVKKQPEVDKVGLEPIAEAQLVQTLERIKREALSIFDTKDEETEFEKALARLYLAQEQSGDNSVYYTQASAHQPTQVEEPVINLCDIFKRRDLLSLTCLQFAKDEGRIASRFNGVLRFSK
;
A
#
# COMPACT_ATOMS: atom_id res chain seq x y z
N MET A 1 -61.49 7.29 5.00
CA MET A 1 -60.75 7.27 3.73
C MET A 1 -59.30 7.66 4.01
N ILE A 2 -58.40 6.69 4.04
CA ILE A 2 -56.96 6.89 4.29
C ILE A 2 -56.28 6.74 2.93
N GLY A 3 -55.66 7.81 2.43
CA GLY A 3 -54.98 7.83 1.13
C GLY A 3 -53.78 6.87 1.08
N PRO A 4 -53.38 6.41 -0.12
CA PRO A 4 -52.30 5.44 -0.26
C PRO A 4 -50.97 6.09 0.15
N ARG A 5 -50.28 5.46 1.12
CA ARG A 5 -48.89 5.77 1.44
C ARG A 5 -48.02 5.40 0.23
N THR A 6 -47.45 6.41 -0.44
CA THR A 6 -46.37 6.24 -1.40
C THR A 6 -45.22 5.54 -0.70
N ARG A 7 -44.95 4.29 -1.10
CA ARG A 7 -43.72 3.59 -0.72
C ARG A 7 -42.55 4.38 -1.29
N GLU A 8 -41.77 5.03 -0.43
CA GLU A 8 -40.42 5.45 -0.78
C GLU A 8 -39.65 4.21 -1.24
N ARG A 9 -39.39 4.14 -2.55
CA ARG A 9 -38.44 3.18 -3.11
C ARG A 9 -37.08 3.55 -2.54
N ARG A 10 -36.62 2.80 -1.53
CA ARG A 10 -35.18 2.69 -1.26
C ARG A 10 -34.54 2.09 -2.50
N LEU A 11 -33.90 2.95 -3.31
CA LEU A 11 -33.03 2.52 -4.39
C LEU A 11 -31.89 1.72 -3.76
N SER A 12 -31.81 0.42 -4.05
CA SER A 12 -30.66 -0.38 -3.64
C SER A 12 -29.49 -0.02 -4.56
N TYR A 13 -28.40 0.44 -3.96
CA TYR A 13 -27.19 1.00 -4.59
C TYR A 13 -26.32 0.01 -5.41
N SER A 14 -26.90 -1.11 -5.85
CA SER A 14 -26.20 -2.19 -6.55
C SER A 14 -26.75 -2.48 -7.95
N ASP A 15 -27.50 -1.54 -8.54
CA ASP A 15 -28.10 -1.72 -9.87
C ASP A 15 -27.08 -1.44 -11.00
N PRO A 16 -26.75 -2.41 -11.87
CA PRO A 16 -25.87 -2.22 -13.02
C PRO A 16 -26.40 -1.20 -14.04
N ALA A 17 -27.69 -0.83 -13.95
CA ALA A 17 -28.31 0.18 -14.80
C ALA A 17 -28.18 1.62 -14.27
N PHE A 18 -27.38 1.85 -13.22
CA PHE A 18 -27.18 3.19 -12.66
C PHE A 18 -26.59 4.16 -13.70
N LYS A 19 -27.43 5.11 -14.15
CA LYS A 19 -27.02 6.23 -15.00
C LYS A 19 -26.94 7.48 -14.12
N LEU A 20 -25.76 8.09 -14.05
CA LEU A 20 -25.57 9.42 -13.48
C LEU A 20 -26.49 10.42 -14.20
N GLY A 21 -27.17 11.28 -13.44
CA GLY A 21 -27.93 12.40 -14.00
C GLY A 21 -27.00 13.36 -14.74
N GLU A 22 -27.50 14.08 -15.75
CA GLU A 22 -26.69 15.05 -16.53
C GLU A 22 -26.06 16.13 -15.63
N SER A 23 -26.76 16.55 -14.57
CA SER A 23 -26.25 17.48 -13.56
C SER A 23 -25.09 16.91 -12.75
N ASP A 24 -25.05 15.59 -12.56
CA ASP A 24 -24.08 14.94 -11.68
C ASP A 24 -22.78 14.64 -12.42
N LYS A 25 -22.85 14.51 -13.75
CA LYS A 25 -21.69 14.31 -14.62
C LYS A 25 -20.68 15.45 -14.53
N GLN A 26 -21.08 16.66 -14.13
CA GLN A 26 -20.15 17.79 -13.97
C GLN A 26 -19.20 17.61 -12.77
N PHE A 27 -19.59 16.80 -11.79
CA PHE A 27 -18.81 16.52 -10.59
C PHE A 27 -17.94 15.26 -10.75
N VAL A 28 -18.15 14.50 -11.82
CA VAL A 28 -17.31 13.36 -12.18
C VAL A 28 -16.21 13.88 -13.11
N PRO A 29 -14.92 13.72 -12.76
CA PRO A 29 -13.85 14.20 -13.63
C PRO A 29 -14.01 13.60 -15.04
N GLN A 30 -13.86 14.42 -16.08
CA GLN A 30 -13.90 13.94 -17.46
C GLN A 30 -12.65 13.10 -17.74
N PHE A 31 -12.72 11.81 -17.44
CA PHE A 31 -11.59 10.90 -17.64
C PHE A 31 -11.45 10.58 -19.12
N LEU A 32 -10.36 11.03 -19.74
CA LEU A 32 -9.82 10.33 -20.91
C LEU A 32 -9.33 8.96 -20.41
N GLN A 33 -10.14 7.93 -20.57
CA GLN A 33 -9.74 6.56 -20.26
C GLN A 33 -8.57 6.17 -21.16
N ARG A 34 -7.34 6.29 -20.63
CA ARG A 34 -6.22 5.58 -21.22
C ARG A 34 -6.49 4.09 -21.03
N ARG A 35 -6.29 3.30 -22.09
CA ARG A 35 -6.28 1.83 -22.00
C ARG A 35 -5.33 1.45 -20.86
N ASN A 36 -5.78 0.55 -19.97
CA ASN A 36 -5.05 0.03 -18.80
C ASN A 36 -4.95 0.96 -17.58
N SER A 37 -5.76 2.02 -17.48
CA SER A 37 -5.83 2.82 -16.25
C SER A 37 -6.89 2.31 -15.27
N ILE A 38 -6.53 2.24 -13.99
CA ILE A 38 -7.42 1.90 -12.88
C ILE A 38 -8.24 3.15 -12.54
N THR A 39 -9.56 3.02 -12.64
CA THR A 39 -10.51 4.08 -12.28
C THR A 39 -11.35 3.69 -11.09
N LEU A 40 -12.01 4.68 -10.48
CA LEU A 40 -13.03 4.43 -9.47
C LEU A 40 -14.13 3.56 -10.08
N LYS A 41 -14.55 2.50 -9.37
CA LYS A 41 -15.63 1.64 -9.88
C LYS A 41 -16.96 2.41 -9.85
N PRO A 42 -17.83 2.27 -10.88
CA PRO A 42 -19.01 3.14 -11.06
C PRO A 42 -19.96 3.22 -9.86
N GLN A 43 -20.10 2.12 -9.11
CA GLN A 43 -20.94 2.04 -7.92
C GLN A 43 -20.51 3.01 -6.79
N PHE A 44 -19.27 3.50 -6.80
CA PHE A 44 -18.74 4.44 -5.82
C PHE A 44 -18.78 5.90 -6.31
N ASN A 45 -19.32 6.16 -7.51
CA ASN A 45 -19.38 7.53 -8.05
C ASN A 45 -20.23 8.47 -7.19
N ASN A 46 -21.27 7.98 -6.52
CA ASN A 46 -22.09 8.81 -5.63
C ASN A 46 -21.33 9.19 -4.36
N GLU A 47 -20.46 8.30 -3.86
CA GLU A 47 -19.57 8.62 -2.74
C GLU A 47 -18.54 9.64 -3.17
N LEU A 48 -17.98 9.53 -4.38
CA LEU A 48 -17.11 10.55 -4.97
C LEU A 48 -17.81 11.91 -5.08
N ILE A 49 -19.08 11.94 -5.51
CA ILE A 49 -19.88 13.17 -5.58
C ILE A 49 -20.15 13.73 -4.18
N ALA A 50 -20.52 12.88 -3.23
CA ALA A 50 -20.73 13.30 -1.85
C ALA A 50 -19.43 13.85 -1.22
N GLU A 51 -18.30 13.20 -1.49
CA GLU A 51 -16.97 13.60 -1.03
C GLU A 51 -16.46 14.86 -1.76
N SER A 52 -16.84 15.11 -3.01
CA SER A 52 -16.41 16.29 -3.78
C SER A 52 -17.15 17.57 -3.41
N ILE A 53 -18.37 17.44 -2.87
CA ILE A 53 -19.14 18.57 -2.34
C ILE A 53 -18.56 19.06 -1.00
N ASP A 54 -17.89 18.19 -0.24
CA ASP A 54 -17.12 18.60 0.93
C ASP A 54 -15.71 19.05 0.54
N SER A 55 -15.53 20.36 0.41
CA SER A 55 -14.28 21.05 0.04
C SER A 55 -13.01 20.64 0.81
N LYS A 56 -13.12 19.83 1.86
CA LYS A 56 -12.00 19.43 2.75
C LYS A 56 -11.49 18.01 2.51
N HIS A 57 -12.11 17.20 1.65
CA HIS A 57 -11.81 15.76 1.62
C HIS A 57 -10.69 15.33 0.66
N TYR A 58 -10.44 16.05 -0.43
CA TYR A 58 -9.39 15.69 -1.39
C TYR A 58 -8.17 16.60 -1.29
N LEU A 59 -6.99 15.99 -1.41
CA LEU A 59 -5.75 16.76 -1.47
C LEU A 59 -5.62 17.43 -2.83
N SER A 60 -5.32 18.73 -2.84
CA SER A 60 -4.86 19.43 -4.06
C SER A 60 -3.54 18.85 -4.56
N GLU A 61 -3.16 19.14 -5.80
CA GLU A 61 -1.86 18.72 -6.33
C GLU A 61 -0.70 19.17 -5.42
N GLN A 62 -0.72 20.42 -4.98
CA GLN A 62 0.29 20.96 -4.05
C GLN A 62 0.30 20.23 -2.70
N GLN A 63 -0.88 19.86 -2.18
CA GLN A 63 -0.96 19.09 -0.94
C GLN A 63 -0.47 17.64 -1.10
N ARG A 64 -0.68 17.03 -2.28
CA ARG A 64 -0.20 15.67 -2.56
C ARG A 64 1.30 15.56 -2.61
N GLU A 65 2.00 16.58 -3.12
CA GLU A 65 3.47 16.56 -3.22
C GLU A 65 4.16 16.39 -1.86
N GLN A 66 3.48 16.71 -0.75
CA GLN A 66 3.96 16.43 0.61
C GLN A 66 4.17 14.93 0.87
N TYR A 67 3.39 14.08 0.19
CA TYR A 67 3.39 12.62 0.30
C TYR A 67 4.13 11.95 -0.86
N ARG A 68 4.90 12.71 -1.64
CA ARG A 68 5.65 12.19 -2.77
C ARG A 68 6.71 11.21 -2.29
N ILE A 69 6.73 10.03 -2.90
CA ILE A 69 7.77 9.03 -2.68
C ILE A 69 8.71 9.03 -3.87
N THR A 70 10.00 8.99 -3.56
CA THR A 70 11.06 8.81 -4.55
C THR A 70 11.73 7.46 -4.33
N CYS A 71 12.20 6.82 -5.39
CA CYS A 71 13.01 5.61 -5.31
C CYS A 71 14.37 5.90 -5.95
N HIS A 72 15.44 5.68 -5.20
CA HIS A 72 16.81 5.75 -5.71
C HIS A 72 17.57 4.49 -5.30
N ASN A 73 18.13 3.77 -6.27
CA ASN A 73 18.83 2.50 -6.05
C ASN A 73 18.01 1.48 -5.23
N GLY A 74 16.71 1.40 -5.50
CA GLY A 74 15.78 0.52 -4.78
C GLY A 74 15.48 0.94 -3.33
N ILE A 75 15.83 2.16 -2.94
CA ILE A 75 15.51 2.75 -1.64
C ILE A 75 14.41 3.78 -1.82
N TYR A 76 13.24 3.48 -1.27
CA TYR A 76 12.09 4.36 -1.22
C TYR A 76 12.23 5.35 -0.06
N LYS A 77 12.07 6.64 -0.39
CA LYS A 77 12.21 7.75 0.55
C LYS A 77 11.02 8.70 0.46
N ASP A 78 10.65 9.28 1.58
CA ASP A 78 9.69 10.38 1.64
C ASP A 78 10.33 11.71 1.19
N THR A 79 9.54 12.79 1.24
CA THR A 79 9.96 14.14 0.87
C THR A 79 11.04 14.73 1.78
N SER A 80 11.22 14.20 2.99
CA SER A 80 12.31 14.59 3.90
C SER A 80 13.61 13.84 3.62
N GLY A 81 13.60 12.89 2.66
CA GLY A 81 14.73 12.01 2.37
C GLY A 81 14.86 10.83 3.33
N LYS A 82 13.91 10.66 4.26
CA LYS A 82 13.89 9.54 5.21
C LYS A 82 13.45 8.27 4.49
N ALA A 83 14.15 7.18 4.76
CA ALA A 83 13.80 5.87 4.24
C ALA A 83 12.42 5.44 4.77
N MET A 84 11.58 4.93 3.87
CA MET A 84 10.23 4.45 4.20
C MET A 84 10.32 3.20 5.08
N ASP A 85 9.54 3.14 6.16
CA ASP A 85 9.53 1.99 7.07
C ASP A 85 8.13 1.76 7.63
N GLY A 86 7.64 0.53 7.51
CA GLY A 86 6.26 0.15 7.86
C GLY A 86 5.28 0.16 6.69
N ALA A 87 3.99 0.20 7.02
CA ALA A 87 2.89 0.10 6.04
C ALA A 87 2.33 1.47 5.62
N PHE A 88 2.05 1.60 4.32
CA PHE A 88 1.59 2.83 3.69
C PHE A 88 0.46 2.57 2.71
N VAL A 89 -0.56 3.43 2.74
CA VAL A 89 -1.52 3.58 1.63
C VAL A 89 -0.76 4.22 0.47
N TYR A 90 -0.85 3.66 -0.73
CA TYR A 90 -0.19 4.23 -1.92
C TYR A 90 -1.13 4.41 -3.10
N VAL A 91 -0.80 5.38 -3.94
CA VAL A 91 -1.32 5.55 -5.30
C VAL A 91 -0.16 5.78 -6.26
N LEU A 92 -0.15 5.08 -7.39
CA LEU A 92 0.81 5.24 -8.47
C LEU A 92 0.05 5.79 -9.68
N PHE A 93 0.46 6.97 -10.16
CA PHE A 93 -0.16 7.59 -11.32
C PHE A 93 0.40 7.03 -12.64
N PRO A 94 -0.32 7.21 -13.77
CA PRO A 94 0.15 6.79 -15.10
C PRO A 94 1.49 7.38 -15.53
N ASP A 95 1.87 8.53 -14.97
CA ASP A 95 3.13 9.26 -15.20
C ASP A 95 4.23 8.89 -14.20
N ASP A 96 4.09 7.76 -13.50
CA ASP A 96 5.05 7.22 -12.54
C ASP A 96 5.27 8.05 -11.27
N ARG A 97 4.39 9.01 -11.00
CA ARG A 97 4.35 9.67 -9.70
C ARG A 97 3.75 8.73 -8.66
N LEU A 98 4.58 8.33 -7.69
CA LEU A 98 4.17 7.52 -6.54
C LEU A 98 3.93 8.43 -5.33
N TYR A 99 2.75 8.31 -4.73
CA TYR A 99 2.44 8.95 -3.46
C TYR A 99 2.09 7.89 -2.44
N ALA A 100 2.57 8.05 -1.21
CA ALA A 100 2.23 7.15 -0.14
C ALA A 100 2.16 7.87 1.20
N VAL A 101 1.26 7.40 2.04
CA VAL A 101 1.03 7.96 3.38
C VAL A 101 0.90 6.82 4.37
N SER A 102 1.44 7.01 5.57
CA SER A 102 1.31 6.02 6.65
C SER A 102 -0.17 5.69 6.85
N ILE A 103 -0.49 4.41 7.01
CA ILE A 103 -1.86 3.96 7.32
C ILE A 103 -2.43 4.59 8.60
N HIS A 104 -1.57 5.15 9.46
CA HIS A 104 -1.96 5.81 10.70
C HIS A 104 -2.43 7.27 10.50
N ALA A 105 -2.15 7.87 9.33
CA ALA A 105 -2.51 9.26 9.05
C ALA A 105 -4.01 9.47 8.74
N ARG A 106 -4.81 8.39 8.67
CA ARG A 106 -6.24 8.42 8.32
C ARG A 106 -6.53 9.06 6.95
N ILE A 107 -5.56 9.01 6.05
CA ILE A 107 -5.70 9.43 4.65
C ILE A 107 -5.93 8.17 3.80
N HIS A 108 -7.00 8.17 3.02
CA HIS A 108 -7.37 7.04 2.15
C HIS A 108 -6.88 7.25 0.71
N HIS A 109 -6.94 6.19 -0.11
CA HIS A 109 -6.54 6.24 -1.52
C HIS A 109 -7.25 7.35 -2.30
N SER A 110 -8.55 7.56 -2.06
CA SER A 110 -9.34 8.62 -2.69
C SER A 110 -8.83 10.02 -2.37
N HIS A 111 -8.29 10.23 -1.16
CA HIS A 111 -7.72 11.52 -0.75
C HIS A 111 -6.45 11.84 -1.56
N LEU A 112 -5.60 10.82 -1.78
CA LEU A 112 -4.36 10.91 -2.55
C LEU A 112 -4.60 10.95 -4.06
N SER A 113 -5.66 10.35 -4.58
CA SER A 113 -5.91 10.33 -6.02
C SER A 113 -6.83 11.44 -6.47
N SER A 114 -7.69 11.96 -5.59
CA SER A 114 -8.77 12.90 -5.93
C SER A 114 -9.67 12.36 -7.07
N GLY A 115 -9.91 11.05 -7.07
CA GLY A 115 -10.68 10.37 -8.11
C GLY A 115 -9.93 10.16 -9.43
N LEU A 116 -8.69 10.64 -9.58
CA LEU A 116 -7.90 10.49 -10.80
C LEU A 116 -7.62 9.02 -11.14
N SER A 117 -7.40 8.76 -12.43
CA SER A 117 -6.99 7.45 -12.93
C SER A 117 -5.59 7.09 -12.44
N LEU A 118 -5.40 5.84 -12.05
CA LEU A 118 -4.17 5.32 -11.45
C LEU A 118 -3.58 4.21 -12.31
N LYS A 119 -2.27 4.01 -12.22
CA LYS A 119 -1.55 2.81 -12.68
C LYS A 119 -1.58 1.70 -11.63
N GLY A 120 -1.58 2.07 -10.35
CA GLY A 120 -1.66 1.15 -9.23
C GLY A 120 -2.21 1.83 -7.98
N ALA A 121 -2.87 1.08 -7.11
CA ALA A 121 -3.33 1.58 -5.82
C ALA A 121 -3.48 0.43 -4.83
N GLY A 122 -3.08 0.66 -3.59
CA GLY A 122 -3.26 -0.31 -2.52
C GLY A 122 -2.37 -0.05 -1.30
N ILE A 123 -1.78 -1.08 -0.74
CA ILE A 123 -0.92 -0.95 0.45
C ILE A 123 0.48 -1.44 0.12
N HIS A 124 1.49 -0.67 0.51
CA HIS A 124 2.89 -1.11 0.51
C HIS A 124 3.34 -1.41 1.94
N TYR A 125 4.23 -2.38 2.07
CA TYR A 125 5.07 -2.52 3.25
C TYR A 125 6.53 -2.33 2.88
N TYR A 126 7.16 -1.39 3.58
CA TYR A 126 8.58 -1.10 3.45
C TYR A 126 9.35 -1.53 4.69
N GLN A 127 10.59 -1.94 4.50
CA GLN A 127 11.53 -2.12 5.59
C GLN A 127 12.86 -1.47 5.27
N LYS A 128 13.29 -0.51 6.10
CA LYS A 128 14.51 0.29 5.85
C LYS A 128 14.59 0.86 4.41
N GLY A 129 13.45 1.29 3.87
CA GLY A 129 13.32 1.83 2.51
C GLY A 129 13.21 0.77 1.40
N ARG A 130 13.30 -0.53 1.70
CA ARG A 130 13.10 -1.61 0.70
C ARG A 130 11.64 -2.01 0.62
N LEU A 131 11.15 -2.25 -0.59
CA LEU A 131 9.78 -2.75 -0.81
C LEU A 131 9.74 -4.26 -0.55
N ILE A 132 8.89 -4.68 0.40
CA ILE A 132 8.75 -6.08 0.79
C ILE A 132 7.43 -6.65 0.29
N THR A 133 6.33 -5.90 0.44
CA THR A 133 5.02 -6.31 -0.03
C THR A 133 4.29 -5.19 -0.76
N VAL A 134 3.50 -5.59 -1.77
CA VAL A 134 2.55 -4.76 -2.50
C VAL A 134 1.19 -5.43 -2.44
N SER A 135 0.15 -4.68 -2.15
CA SER A 135 -1.24 -5.16 -2.14
C SER A 135 -2.07 -4.31 -3.10
N ASN A 136 -3.12 -4.89 -3.70
CA ASN A 136 -4.16 -4.13 -4.41
C ASN A 136 -5.35 -3.71 -3.51
N GLU A 137 -5.22 -3.77 -2.19
CA GLU A 137 -6.25 -3.35 -1.25
C GLU A 137 -6.41 -1.81 -1.22
N SER A 138 -7.33 -1.30 -2.03
CA SER A 138 -7.43 0.15 -2.32
C SER A 138 -8.83 0.76 -2.15
N GLY A 139 -9.60 0.27 -1.18
CA GLY A 139 -10.93 0.81 -0.90
C GLY A 139 -11.87 0.69 -2.09
N HIS A 140 -12.17 1.82 -2.75
CA HIS A 140 -13.12 1.91 -3.87
C HIS A 140 -12.49 1.66 -5.26
N TYR A 141 -11.16 1.65 -5.37
CA TYR A 141 -10.49 1.37 -6.63
C TYR A 141 -10.47 -0.12 -6.97
N LYS A 142 -10.17 -0.98 -5.99
CA LYS A 142 -10.17 -2.46 -6.09
C LYS A 142 -9.62 -2.99 -7.43
N PRO A 143 -8.38 -2.64 -7.82
CA PRO A 143 -7.83 -3.11 -9.07
C PRO A 143 -7.68 -4.62 -9.03
N THR A 144 -8.07 -5.25 -10.13
CA THR A 144 -7.85 -6.67 -10.36
C THR A 144 -6.36 -6.96 -10.52
N LEU A 145 -6.01 -8.25 -10.39
CA LEU A 145 -4.64 -8.70 -10.65
C LEU A 145 -4.12 -8.26 -12.04
N ASN A 146 -4.98 -8.28 -13.07
CA ASN A 146 -4.59 -7.89 -14.42
C ASN A 146 -4.40 -6.38 -14.55
N GLU A 147 -5.25 -5.58 -13.92
CA GLU A 147 -5.11 -4.11 -13.90
C GLU A 147 -3.82 -3.67 -13.16
N MET A 148 -3.30 -4.49 -12.24
CA MET A 148 -2.06 -4.21 -11.50
C MET A 148 -0.76 -4.52 -12.26
N ARG A 149 -0.81 -5.17 -13.42
CA ARG A 149 0.39 -5.68 -14.12
C ARG A 149 1.45 -4.60 -14.39
N ASP A 150 1.02 -3.44 -14.89
CA ASP A 150 1.92 -2.35 -15.23
C ASP A 150 2.55 -1.73 -13.97
N ALA A 151 1.79 -1.63 -12.87
CA ALA A 151 2.32 -1.18 -11.58
C ALA A 151 3.34 -2.18 -11.01
N LEU A 152 3.04 -3.49 -11.06
CA LEU A 152 3.95 -4.52 -10.55
C LEU A 152 5.27 -4.56 -11.32
N LEU A 153 5.23 -4.38 -12.64
CA LEU A 153 6.43 -4.22 -13.46
C LEU A 153 7.24 -2.99 -13.04
N TRP A 154 6.57 -1.84 -12.87
CA TRP A 154 7.23 -0.63 -12.40
C TRP A 154 7.90 -0.82 -11.04
N PHE A 155 7.18 -1.37 -10.05
CA PHE A 155 7.74 -1.65 -8.72
C PHE A 155 8.93 -2.60 -8.78
N TYR A 156 8.86 -3.64 -9.61
CA TYR A 156 9.95 -4.60 -9.77
C TYR A 156 11.22 -3.93 -10.33
N GLN A 157 11.07 -3.06 -11.33
CA GLN A 157 12.17 -2.29 -11.90
C GLN A 157 12.75 -1.29 -10.89
N GLN A 158 11.89 -0.56 -10.18
CA GLN A 158 12.32 0.38 -9.14
C GLN A 158 13.02 -0.32 -7.98
N ASN A 159 12.61 -1.54 -7.64
CA ASN A 159 13.22 -2.38 -6.61
C ASN A 159 14.47 -3.13 -7.10
N LEU A 160 15.15 -2.63 -8.14
CA LEU A 160 16.36 -3.22 -8.72
C LEU A 160 16.21 -4.71 -9.12
N ASN A 161 15.02 -5.09 -9.60
CA ASN A 161 14.67 -6.47 -9.94
C ASN A 161 14.76 -7.44 -8.74
N GLN A 162 14.70 -6.94 -7.50
CA GLN A 162 14.57 -7.76 -6.32
C GLN A 162 13.11 -8.22 -6.14
N PRO A 163 12.88 -9.48 -5.76
CA PRO A 163 11.54 -10.00 -5.56
C PRO A 163 10.83 -9.31 -4.40
N PHE A 164 9.50 -9.29 -4.48
CA PHE A 164 8.62 -8.86 -3.41
C PHE A 164 7.33 -9.68 -3.46
N VAL A 165 6.54 -9.67 -2.38
CA VAL A 165 5.24 -10.37 -2.36
C VAL A 165 4.14 -9.45 -2.84
N PHE A 166 3.34 -9.92 -3.80
CA PHE A 166 2.08 -9.30 -4.18
C PHE A 166 0.89 -9.99 -3.50
N GLU A 167 0.07 -9.21 -2.80
CA GLU A 167 -1.17 -9.63 -2.16
C GLU A 167 -2.36 -9.23 -3.05
N ASP A 168 -3.08 -10.23 -3.53
CA ASP A 168 -4.23 -10.03 -4.40
C ASP A 168 -5.55 -10.22 -3.66
N HIS A 169 -6.27 -9.12 -3.52
CA HIS A 169 -7.57 -8.95 -2.90
C HIS A 169 -8.73 -8.97 -3.91
N SER A 170 -8.47 -9.24 -5.19
CA SER A 170 -9.51 -9.19 -6.22
C SER A 170 -10.56 -10.30 -6.11
N ALA A 171 -10.26 -11.39 -5.41
CA ALA A 171 -11.12 -12.57 -5.25
C ALA A 171 -11.42 -12.91 -3.78
N GLN A 172 -11.66 -11.88 -2.95
CA GLN A 172 -11.92 -12.08 -1.51
C GLN A 172 -13.12 -12.99 -1.24
N ASP A 173 -12.90 -14.01 -0.43
CA ASP A 173 -13.89 -14.97 0.06
C ASP A 173 -13.77 -15.08 1.59
N LYS A 174 -14.71 -14.50 2.32
CA LYS A 174 -14.71 -14.43 3.79
C LYS A 174 -14.77 -15.80 4.47
N LEU A 175 -15.12 -16.85 3.74
CA LEU A 175 -15.19 -18.22 4.25
C LEU A 175 -13.85 -18.95 4.15
N ARG A 176 -12.89 -18.40 3.40
CA ARG A 176 -11.56 -18.98 3.22
C ARG A 176 -10.56 -18.38 4.20
N GLN A 177 -9.48 -19.13 4.40
CA GLN A 177 -8.31 -18.65 5.11
C GLN A 177 -7.78 -17.37 4.43
N PHE A 178 -7.31 -16.43 5.25
CA PHE A 178 -6.92 -15.08 4.81
C PHE A 178 -7.99 -14.37 3.94
N ASN A 179 -9.27 -14.70 4.12
CA ASN A 179 -10.37 -14.22 3.28
C ASN A 179 -10.14 -14.46 1.77
N GLY A 180 -9.47 -15.55 1.40
CA GLY A 180 -9.20 -15.88 0.00
C GLY A 180 -8.20 -14.93 -0.69
N ILE A 181 -7.44 -14.14 0.07
CA ILE A 181 -6.31 -13.38 -0.46
C ILE A 181 -5.32 -14.35 -1.08
N ARG A 182 -4.88 -14.05 -2.31
CA ARG A 182 -3.88 -14.84 -3.02
C ARG A 182 -2.53 -14.15 -2.90
N PHE A 183 -1.48 -14.93 -2.68
CA PHE A 183 -0.12 -14.42 -2.54
C PHE A 183 0.68 -14.84 -3.75
N PHE A 184 1.45 -13.90 -4.29
CA PHE A 184 2.35 -14.16 -5.42
C PHE A 184 3.72 -13.61 -5.11
N GLU A 185 4.76 -14.37 -5.44
CA GLU A 185 6.09 -13.82 -5.54
C GLU A 185 6.24 -13.15 -6.91
N VAL A 186 6.61 -11.87 -6.89
CA VAL A 186 6.90 -11.10 -8.10
C VAL A 186 8.37 -11.29 -8.45
N LYS A 187 8.64 -11.96 -9.57
CA LYS A 187 10.00 -12.27 -10.02
C LYS A 187 10.21 -11.96 -11.50
N LYS A 188 11.47 -11.90 -11.93
CA LYS A 188 11.83 -11.70 -13.34
C LYS A 188 11.23 -12.82 -14.20
N GLN A 189 10.56 -12.47 -15.29
CA GLN A 189 10.35 -13.43 -16.37
C GLN A 189 11.53 -13.39 -17.36
N PRO A 190 11.84 -14.53 -18.02
CA PRO A 190 12.86 -14.57 -19.07
C PRO A 190 12.56 -13.61 -20.24
N GLU A 191 11.28 -13.33 -20.48
CA GLU A 191 10.84 -12.36 -21.47
C GLU A 191 11.09 -10.92 -20.99
N VAL A 192 11.66 -10.10 -21.88
CA VAL A 192 11.91 -8.68 -21.63
C VAL A 192 10.57 -7.97 -21.39
N ASP A 193 10.51 -7.12 -20.36
CA ASP A 193 9.35 -6.30 -19.98
C ASP A 193 8.12 -7.01 -19.40
N LYS A 194 8.29 -8.19 -18.78
CA LYS A 194 7.23 -8.83 -18.00
C LYS A 194 7.68 -9.25 -16.61
N VAL A 195 6.75 -9.15 -15.66
CA VAL A 195 6.90 -9.75 -14.32
C VAL A 195 6.18 -11.08 -14.25
N GLY A 196 6.89 -12.08 -13.74
CA GLY A 196 6.34 -13.36 -13.34
C GLY A 196 5.64 -13.23 -12.01
N LEU A 197 4.50 -13.90 -11.89
CA LEU A 197 3.77 -14.05 -10.64
C LEU A 197 3.71 -15.52 -10.31
N GLU A 198 4.51 -15.94 -9.36
CA GLU A 198 4.52 -17.31 -8.87
C GLU A 198 3.61 -17.41 -7.64
N PRO A 199 2.55 -18.23 -7.69
CA PRO A 199 1.67 -18.41 -6.53
C PRO A 199 2.47 -18.93 -5.33
N ILE A 200 2.28 -18.30 -4.18
CA ILE A 200 2.85 -18.74 -2.90
C ILE A 200 1.77 -19.53 -2.16
N ALA A 201 2.06 -20.79 -1.82
CA ALA A 201 1.17 -21.56 -0.97
C ALA A 201 1.12 -20.95 0.44
N GLU A 202 -0.04 -20.98 1.09
CA GLU A 202 -0.22 -20.37 2.42
C GLU A 202 0.78 -20.90 3.47
N ALA A 203 1.09 -22.20 3.43
CA ALA A 203 2.06 -22.83 4.32
C ALA A 203 3.51 -22.33 4.11
N GLN A 204 3.81 -21.75 2.95
CA GLN A 204 5.14 -21.25 2.58
C GLN A 204 5.27 -19.73 2.76
N LEU A 205 4.16 -19.02 2.99
CA LEU A 205 4.11 -17.55 2.96
C LEU A 205 5.15 -16.90 3.88
N VAL A 206 5.26 -17.38 5.12
CA VAL A 206 6.23 -16.80 6.07
C VAL A 206 7.67 -17.08 5.70
N GLN A 207 7.97 -18.29 5.22
CA GLN A 207 9.33 -18.61 4.77
C GLN A 207 9.72 -17.74 3.57
N THR A 208 8.79 -17.52 2.63
CA THR A 208 9.01 -16.63 1.49
C THR A 208 9.21 -15.18 1.91
N LEU A 209 8.39 -14.65 2.83
CA LEU A 209 8.54 -13.29 3.34
C LEU A 209 9.86 -13.09 4.10
N GLU A 210 10.25 -14.04 4.95
CA GLU A 210 11.53 -14.00 5.66
C GLU A 210 12.72 -13.99 4.70
N ARG A 211 12.66 -14.83 3.66
CA ARG A 211 13.69 -14.88 2.63
C ARG A 211 13.78 -13.55 1.87
N ILE A 212 12.66 -13.05 1.35
CA ILE A 212 12.60 -11.76 0.63
C ILE A 212 13.13 -10.63 1.51
N LYS A 213 12.72 -10.58 2.78
CA LYS A 213 13.23 -9.60 3.75
C LYS A 213 14.74 -9.72 3.93
N ARG A 214 15.26 -10.93 4.13
CA ARG A 214 16.70 -11.15 4.30
C ARG A 214 17.49 -10.72 3.07
N GLU A 215 17.03 -11.10 1.88
CA GLU A 215 17.63 -10.71 0.60
C GLU A 215 17.62 -9.18 0.43
N ALA A 216 16.46 -8.54 0.63
CA ALA A 216 16.30 -7.10 0.53
C ALA A 216 17.23 -6.32 1.49
N LEU A 217 17.45 -6.87 2.69
CA LEU A 217 18.29 -6.26 3.72
C LEU A 217 19.78 -6.58 3.58
N SER A 218 20.15 -7.70 2.96
CA SER A 218 21.55 -8.09 2.76
C SER A 218 22.33 -7.11 1.87
N ILE A 219 21.63 -6.32 1.04
CA ILE A 219 22.24 -5.28 0.22
C ILE A 219 22.87 -4.18 1.10
N PHE A 220 22.35 -3.94 2.31
CA PHE A 220 22.94 -2.96 3.23
C PHE A 220 24.19 -3.49 3.95
N ASP A 221 24.37 -4.82 4.01
CA ASP A 221 25.46 -5.46 4.77
C ASP A 221 26.80 -5.42 4.01
N THR A 222 26.81 -4.94 2.75
CA THR A 222 28.05 -4.56 2.09
C THR A 222 28.51 -3.24 2.70
N LYS A 223 29.42 -3.34 3.68
CA LYS A 223 30.06 -2.28 4.48
C LYS A 223 30.41 -0.97 3.75
N ASP A 224 30.50 -0.97 2.42
CA ASP A 224 30.82 0.22 1.63
C ASP A 224 29.67 1.24 1.54
N GLU A 225 28.40 0.81 1.54
CA GLU A 225 27.27 1.75 1.42
C GLU A 225 26.84 2.37 2.75
N GLU A 226 26.94 1.63 3.85
CA GLU A 226 26.68 2.17 5.20
C GLU A 226 27.72 3.26 5.52
N THR A 227 28.97 3.07 5.11
CA THR A 227 30.04 4.06 5.27
C THR A 227 29.83 5.31 4.42
N GLU A 228 29.41 5.19 3.15
CA GLU A 228 29.11 6.37 2.31
C GLU A 228 27.80 7.06 2.70
N PHE A 229 26.81 6.31 3.19
CA PHE A 229 25.58 6.86 3.76
C PHE A 229 25.88 7.63 5.06
N GLU A 230 26.63 7.04 5.99
CA GLU A 230 27.08 7.72 7.22
C GLU A 230 27.92 8.97 6.89
N LYS A 231 28.81 8.90 5.89
CA LYS A 231 29.57 10.07 5.41
C LYS A 231 28.68 11.12 4.77
N ALA A 232 27.69 10.73 3.96
CA ALA A 232 26.75 11.66 3.33
C ALA A 232 25.85 12.33 4.37
N LEU A 233 25.39 11.56 5.35
CA LEU A 233 24.60 12.05 6.47
C LEU A 233 25.43 12.98 7.37
N ALA A 234 26.68 12.63 7.66
CA ALA A 234 27.62 13.49 8.40
C ALA A 234 27.92 14.80 7.66
N ARG A 235 28.07 14.77 6.33
CA ARG A 235 28.23 15.99 5.50
C ARG A 235 26.99 16.89 5.55
N LEU A 236 25.80 16.30 5.55
CA LEU A 236 24.53 17.03 5.69
C LEU A 236 24.39 17.68 7.07
N TYR A 237 24.73 16.96 8.15
CA TYR A 237 24.74 17.51 9.51
C TYR A 237 25.74 18.66 9.67
N LEU A 238 26.96 18.50 9.14
CA LEU A 238 27.98 19.57 9.11
C LEU A 238 27.50 20.81 8.34
N ALA A 239 26.82 20.62 7.21
CA ALA A 239 26.25 21.73 6.45
C ALA A 239 25.10 22.43 7.20
N GLN A 240 24.31 21.69 8.00
CA GLN A 240 23.25 22.25 8.82
C GLN A 240 23.76 23.02 10.03
N GLU A 241 24.78 22.52 10.74
CA GLU A 241 25.43 23.26 11.84
C GLU A 241 26.02 24.60 11.36
N GLN A 242 26.56 24.63 10.15
CA GLN A 242 27.09 25.86 9.53
C GLN A 242 25.98 26.83 9.08
N SER A 243 24.75 26.35 8.91
CA SER A 243 23.59 27.17 8.50
C SER A 243 22.86 27.85 9.66
N GLY A 244 23.17 27.50 10.91
CA GLY A 244 22.67 28.19 12.10
C GLY A 244 21.21 27.92 12.48
N ASP A 245 20.55 26.94 11.85
CA ASP A 245 19.15 26.60 12.15
C ASP A 245 19.06 25.41 13.13
N ASN A 246 18.92 25.73 14.41
CA ASN A 246 18.89 24.77 15.52
C ASN A 246 17.44 24.40 15.89
N SER A 247 16.90 23.34 15.29
CA SER A 247 15.74 22.65 15.88
C SER A 247 15.60 21.18 15.46
N VAL A 248 16.25 20.22 16.13
CA VAL A 248 15.76 18.82 16.23
C VAL A 248 16.25 18.16 17.54
N TYR A 249 15.36 17.37 18.16
CA TYR A 249 15.57 16.54 19.35
C TYR A 249 16.06 15.11 19.02
N TYR A 250 16.83 14.48 19.93
CA TYR A 250 17.22 13.05 19.87
C TYR A 250 16.44 12.18 20.87
N THR A 251 16.24 10.90 20.52
CA THR A 251 16.29 9.77 21.47
C THR A 251 17.01 8.58 20.85
N GLN A 252 17.98 8.02 21.58
CA GLN A 252 18.83 6.89 21.20
C GLN A 252 18.10 5.54 21.27
N ALA A 253 18.50 4.57 20.44
CA ALA A 253 18.15 3.17 20.58
C ALA A 253 19.41 2.29 20.68
N SER A 254 19.40 1.39 21.66
CA SER A 254 20.46 0.48 22.08
C SER A 254 20.63 -0.73 21.14
N ALA A 255 21.87 -1.18 20.97
CA ALA A 255 22.26 -2.33 20.15
C ALA A 255 22.07 -3.67 20.88
N HIS A 256 21.50 -4.68 20.21
CA HIS A 256 21.59 -6.10 20.57
C HIS A 256 21.92 -6.94 19.32
N GLN A 257 22.80 -7.93 19.50
CA GLN A 257 23.27 -8.85 18.46
C GLN A 257 22.31 -10.04 18.27
N PRO A 258 22.16 -10.59 17.04
CA PRO A 258 21.28 -11.74 16.81
C PRO A 258 21.99 -13.07 17.08
N THR A 259 21.31 -13.94 17.83
CA THR A 259 21.67 -15.35 18.01
C THR A 259 21.07 -16.19 16.87
N GLN A 260 21.83 -17.15 16.34
CA GLN A 260 21.33 -18.13 15.37
C GLN A 260 20.35 -19.10 16.04
N VAL A 261 19.20 -19.33 15.40
CA VAL A 261 18.18 -20.29 15.84
C VAL A 261 17.92 -21.27 14.70
N GLU A 262 17.98 -22.56 15.00
CA GLU A 262 17.61 -23.65 14.09
C GLU A 262 16.12 -23.55 13.70
N GLU A 263 15.81 -23.72 12.42
CA GLU A 263 14.46 -23.50 11.87
C GLU A 263 13.48 -24.59 12.31
N PRO A 264 12.42 -24.27 13.07
CA PRO A 264 11.35 -25.22 13.33
C PRO A 264 10.37 -25.23 12.16
N VAL A 265 9.64 -26.35 12.02
CA VAL A 265 8.44 -26.41 11.18
C VAL A 265 7.45 -25.37 11.71
N ILE A 266 7.31 -24.26 10.98
CA ILE A 266 6.54 -23.08 11.39
C ILE A 266 5.04 -23.45 11.45
N ASN A 267 4.45 -23.38 12.64
CA ASN A 267 3.02 -23.52 12.83
C ASN A 267 2.33 -22.24 12.33
N LEU A 268 1.12 -22.30 11.76
CA LEU A 268 0.37 -21.12 11.32
C LEU A 268 0.22 -20.04 12.41
N CYS A 269 0.24 -20.43 13.69
CA CYS A 269 0.25 -19.50 14.83
C CYS A 269 1.51 -18.62 14.89
N ASP A 270 2.63 -19.05 14.32
CA ASP A 270 3.90 -18.30 14.32
C ASP A 270 3.89 -17.17 13.27
N ILE A 271 3.09 -17.29 12.20
CA ILE A 271 2.86 -16.21 11.23
C ILE A 271 2.34 -14.96 11.94
N PHE A 272 1.43 -15.14 12.90
CA PHE A 272 0.83 -14.05 13.66
C PHE A 272 1.72 -13.47 14.76
N LYS A 273 2.79 -14.18 15.14
CA LYS A 273 3.86 -13.66 16.01
C LYS A 273 4.85 -12.79 15.24
N ARG A 274 4.93 -12.95 13.91
CA ARG A 274 5.84 -12.20 13.02
C ARG A 274 5.15 -11.00 12.40
N ARG A 275 4.67 -10.10 13.27
CA ARG A 275 3.89 -8.93 12.84
C ARG A 275 4.69 -7.98 11.93
N ASP A 276 6.00 -8.06 12.01
CA ASP A 276 6.98 -7.29 11.24
C ASP A 276 7.14 -7.73 9.77
N LEU A 277 6.48 -8.82 9.35
CA LEU A 277 6.62 -9.39 8.02
C LEU A 277 5.38 -9.26 7.15
N LEU A 278 4.26 -8.98 7.79
CA LEU A 278 2.96 -9.02 7.16
C LEU A 278 2.54 -7.61 6.82
N SER A 279 1.91 -7.44 5.64
CA SER A 279 1.17 -6.21 5.39
C SER A 279 0.15 -6.01 6.52
N LEU A 280 -0.26 -4.76 6.72
CA LEU A 280 -1.29 -4.46 7.71
C LEU A 280 -2.51 -5.37 7.51
N THR A 281 -2.84 -5.72 6.27
CA THR A 281 -3.96 -6.56 5.86
C THR A 281 -3.86 -8.00 6.37
N CYS A 282 -2.69 -8.62 6.25
CA CYS A 282 -2.43 -9.92 6.85
C CYS A 282 -2.51 -9.90 8.39
N LEU A 283 -2.10 -8.79 9.01
CA LEU A 283 -2.25 -8.57 10.47
C LEU A 283 -3.70 -8.36 10.92
N GLN A 284 -4.58 -7.84 10.05
CA GLN A 284 -5.99 -7.63 10.40
C GLN A 284 -6.76 -8.93 10.55
N PHE A 285 -6.29 -9.99 9.90
CA PHE A 285 -6.97 -11.29 9.90
C PHE A 285 -6.31 -12.30 10.83
N ALA A 286 -5.25 -11.89 11.53
CA ALA A 286 -4.73 -12.58 12.69
C ALA A 286 -5.80 -12.57 13.78
N LYS A 287 -6.45 -13.73 14.01
CA LYS A 287 -7.16 -13.95 15.27
C LYS A 287 -6.09 -14.06 16.35
N ASP A 288 -5.94 -13.01 17.15
CA ASP A 288 -5.31 -13.17 18.46
C ASP A 288 -6.23 -14.11 19.26
N GLU A 289 -5.67 -15.07 20.00
CA GLU A 289 -6.44 -16.03 20.79
C GLU A 289 -7.32 -15.29 21.81
N GLY A 290 -8.56 -14.97 21.41
CA GLY A 290 -9.54 -14.25 22.21
C GLY A 290 -9.97 -12.85 21.72
N ARG A 291 -9.33 -12.27 20.68
CA ARG A 291 -9.74 -10.95 20.14
C ARG A 291 -9.98 -10.99 18.64
N ILE A 292 -11.18 -10.59 18.24
CA ILE A 292 -11.53 -10.36 16.83
C ILE A 292 -11.04 -8.96 16.47
N ALA A 293 -10.05 -8.89 15.58
CA ALA A 293 -9.73 -7.67 14.86
C ALA A 293 -10.82 -7.43 13.80
N SER A 294 -11.43 -6.25 13.83
CA SER A 294 -12.46 -5.84 12.88
C SER A 294 -12.10 -4.50 12.26
N ARG A 295 -12.54 -4.28 11.01
CA ARG A 295 -12.29 -3.04 10.30
C ARG A 295 -13.57 -2.21 10.24
N PHE A 296 -13.46 -0.95 10.63
CA PHE A 296 -14.49 0.07 10.37
C PHE A 296 -13.80 1.27 9.72
N ASN A 297 -14.18 1.62 8.49
CA ASN A 297 -13.60 2.73 7.71
C ASN A 297 -12.06 2.73 7.64
N GLY A 298 -11.45 1.60 7.31
CA GLY A 298 -10.00 1.50 7.16
C GLY A 298 -9.21 1.41 8.48
N VAL A 299 -9.84 1.63 9.63
CA VAL A 299 -9.19 1.57 10.95
C VAL A 299 -9.33 0.18 11.57
N LEU A 300 -8.21 -0.39 12.00
CA LEU A 300 -8.18 -1.65 12.73
C LEU A 300 -8.67 -1.45 14.16
N ARG A 301 -9.70 -2.19 14.57
CA ARG A 301 -10.22 -2.20 15.95
C ARG A 301 -10.09 -3.61 16.51
N PHE A 302 -9.43 -3.73 17.66
CA PHE A 302 -9.46 -4.95 18.44
C PHE A 302 -10.70 -4.92 19.34
N SER A 303 -11.53 -5.96 19.29
CA SER A 303 -12.54 -6.17 20.35
C SER A 303 -11.80 -6.32 21.68
N LYS A 304 -12.32 -5.68 22.74
CA LYS A 304 -11.75 -5.77 24.09
C LYS A 304 -11.81 -7.21 24.58
#